data_AF-A5C6Y2-F1
#
_entry.id   AF-A5C6Y2-F1
#
_cell.length_a   1.000
_cell.length_b   1.000
_cell.length_c   1.000
_cell.angle_alpha   90.00
_cell.angle_beta   90.00
_cell.angle_gamma   90.00
#
_symmetry.space_group_name_H-M   'P 1'
#
loop_
_entity.id
_entity.type
_entity.pdbx_description
1 polymer ?
#
loop_
_entity_poly.entity_id
_entity_poly.type
_entity_poly.pdbx_seq_one_letter_code
_entity_poly.pdbx_strand_id
1 'polypeptide(L)'
;MGASESMLSSPQATPILTSLPTESSLTDILVRKPSSSSVSGTLNPKVLLELFSMYRDWQEEKTQKISKEQEEIENKIEVADALAIKLHQRFNFSVSAMKTTSHHLSEVHALQVEIGELKGRLTEVISNCDALCKRIAAEGPESLRTSIKPFAAATSDLEASFRSSSVQRVLDASQPTTETKPN
;
A
#
# COMPACT_ATOMS: atom_id res chain seq x y z
N MET A 1 25.72 -20.13 -8.95
CA MET A 1 25.78 -19.23 -10.12
C MET A 1 25.05 -17.96 -9.77
N GLY A 2 25.78 -16.91 -9.40
CA GLY A 2 25.20 -15.61 -9.05
C GLY A 2 26.21 -14.55 -9.47
N ALA A 3 26.12 -14.10 -10.72
CA ALA A 3 26.89 -12.97 -11.19
C ALA A 3 26.11 -11.72 -10.81
N SER A 4 26.53 -11.08 -9.72
CA SER A 4 26.03 -9.78 -9.31
C SER A 4 26.40 -8.73 -10.35
N GLU A 5 25.42 -7.89 -10.63
CA GLU A 5 25.38 -6.87 -11.66
C GLU A 5 26.55 -5.89 -11.54
N SER A 6 27.28 -5.74 -12.64
CA SER A 6 28.33 -4.73 -12.81
C SER A 6 27.68 -3.34 -12.84
N MET A 7 28.03 -2.52 -11.85
CA MET A 7 27.70 -1.10 -11.87
C MET A 7 28.38 -0.45 -13.09
N LEU A 8 27.59 -0.04 -14.07
CA LEU A 8 28.02 0.81 -15.17
C LEU A 8 28.34 2.21 -14.62
N SER A 9 29.57 2.34 -14.11
CA SER A 9 30.22 3.62 -13.84
C SER A 9 30.44 4.33 -15.18
N SER A 10 29.74 5.45 -15.39
CA SER A 10 30.00 6.33 -16.54
C SER A 10 31.44 6.83 -16.47
N PRO A 11 32.23 6.82 -17.56
CA PRO A 11 33.52 7.46 -17.57
C PRO A 11 33.32 8.97 -17.40
N GLN A 12 33.67 9.45 -16.22
CA GLN A 12 33.71 10.86 -15.87
C GLN A 12 34.68 11.55 -16.85
N ALA A 13 34.15 12.47 -17.66
CA ALA A 13 34.96 13.26 -18.57
C ALA A 13 36.05 13.97 -17.76
N THR A 14 37.30 13.61 -17.99
CA THR A 14 38.46 14.27 -17.40
C THR A 14 38.46 15.72 -17.88
N PRO A 15 38.56 16.72 -16.98
CA PRO A 15 38.63 18.11 -17.38
C PRO A 15 39.90 18.31 -18.20
N ILE A 16 39.75 18.89 -19.39
CA ILE A 16 40.83 19.13 -20.38
C ILE A 16 41.91 20.08 -19.82
N LEU A 17 41.65 20.78 -18.71
CA LEU A 17 42.53 21.79 -18.15
C LEU A 17 43.05 21.34 -16.79
N THR A 18 44.23 20.70 -16.78
CA THR A 18 44.95 20.26 -15.58
C THR A 18 45.88 21.33 -14.99
N SER A 19 45.73 22.59 -15.37
CA SER A 19 46.45 23.70 -14.73
C SER A 19 45.48 24.83 -14.38
N LEU A 20 45.62 25.31 -13.14
CA LEU A 20 44.96 26.51 -12.65
C LEU A 20 45.36 27.67 -13.59
N PRO A 21 44.40 28.41 -14.19
CA PRO A 21 44.75 29.58 -14.97
C PRO A 21 45.48 30.53 -14.03
N THR A 22 46.76 30.79 -14.29
CA THR A 22 47.45 31.91 -13.65
C THR A 22 46.60 33.14 -13.91
N GLU A 23 46.03 33.70 -12.84
CA GLU A 23 45.17 34.88 -12.77
C GLU A 23 45.68 35.97 -13.74
N SER A 24 45.24 35.90 -14.99
CA SER A 24 45.41 36.94 -15.99
C SER A 24 43.99 37.37 -16.30
N SER A 25 43.61 38.46 -15.64
CA SER A 25 42.32 39.11 -15.76
C SER A 25 41.87 39.09 -17.22
N LEU A 26 40.63 38.71 -17.50
CA LEU A 26 40.05 38.65 -18.84
C LEU A 26 40.25 39.97 -19.63
N THR A 27 40.42 41.09 -18.93
CA THR A 27 40.80 42.38 -19.50
C THR A 27 42.19 42.38 -20.16
N ASP A 28 43.20 41.70 -19.61
CA ASP A 28 44.54 41.61 -20.21
C ASP A 28 44.55 40.75 -21.48
N ILE A 29 43.64 39.78 -21.57
CA ILE A 29 43.48 38.94 -22.77
C ILE A 29 42.83 39.76 -23.90
N LEU A 30 41.85 40.60 -23.57
CA LEU A 30 41.19 41.49 -24.54
C LEU A 30 42.09 42.63 -25.03
N VAL A 31 42.99 43.13 -24.19
CA VAL A 31 43.87 44.28 -24.51
C VAL A 31 45.17 43.84 -25.21
N ARG A 32 45.54 42.55 -25.14
CA ARG A 32 46.74 42.02 -25.81
C ARG A 32 46.53 41.94 -27.32
N LYS A 33 46.88 43.02 -28.01
CA LYS A 33 46.99 43.12 -29.47
C LYS A 33 47.89 41.97 -29.99
N PRO A 34 47.42 41.11 -30.91
CA PRO A 34 48.22 40.02 -31.43
C PRO A 34 49.41 40.57 -32.25
N SER A 35 50.61 40.11 -31.91
CA SER A 35 51.84 40.43 -32.65
C SER A 35 51.93 39.61 -33.94
N SER A 36 51.96 40.34 -35.06
CA SER A 36 52.51 39.99 -36.39
C SER A 36 52.04 38.72 -37.12
N SER A 37 51.16 38.89 -38.11
CA SER A 37 51.23 38.22 -39.43
C SER A 37 50.13 38.81 -40.33
N SER A 38 50.53 39.63 -41.30
CA SER A 38 49.61 40.28 -42.23
C SER A 38 49.30 39.36 -43.41
N VAL A 39 48.30 38.50 -43.23
CA VAL A 39 47.40 38.13 -44.35
C VAL A 39 46.05 38.71 -43.98
N SER A 40 45.83 39.96 -44.40
CA SER A 40 44.58 40.67 -44.21
C SER A 40 43.53 40.11 -45.16
N GLY A 41 42.97 38.94 -44.83
CA GLY A 41 41.67 38.54 -45.32
C GLY A 41 40.64 39.43 -44.64
N THR A 42 40.37 40.60 -45.20
CA THR A 42 39.41 41.55 -44.64
C THR A 42 38.01 40.93 -44.77
N LEU A 43 37.55 40.25 -43.71
CA LEU A 43 36.19 39.71 -43.66
C LEU A 43 35.21 40.88 -43.74
N ASN A 44 34.29 40.82 -44.70
CA ASN A 44 33.32 41.88 -44.89
C ASN A 44 32.41 41.96 -43.63
N PRO A 45 32.40 43.08 -42.89
CA PRO A 45 31.63 43.20 -41.65
C PRO A 45 30.13 42.98 -41.85
N LYS A 46 29.62 43.19 -43.07
CA LYS A 46 28.23 42.92 -43.43
C LYS A 46 27.91 41.42 -43.40
N VAL A 47 28.81 40.59 -43.93
CA VAL A 47 28.67 39.11 -43.94
C VAL A 47 28.74 38.56 -42.52
N LEU A 48 29.60 39.15 -41.69
CA LEU A 48 29.71 38.76 -40.28
C LEU A 48 28.41 39.05 -39.51
N LEU A 49 27.81 40.24 -39.73
CA LEU A 49 26.55 40.61 -39.09
C LEU A 49 25.40 39.70 -39.54
N GLU A 50 25.35 39.37 -40.82
CA GLU A 50 24.38 38.44 -41.39
C GLU A 50 24.52 37.03 -40.79
N LEU A 51 25.75 36.52 -40.65
CA LEU A 51 26.02 35.24 -40.00
C LEU A 51 25.56 35.24 -38.53
N PHE A 52 25.82 36.30 -37.78
CA PHE A 52 25.35 36.42 -36.40
C PHE A 52 23.82 36.52 -36.31
N SER A 53 23.17 37.20 -37.26
CA SER A 53 21.72 37.23 -37.34
C SER A 53 21.17 35.82 -37.58
N MET A 54 21.69 35.14 -38.59
CA MET A 54 21.27 33.78 -38.97
C MET A 54 21.49 32.77 -37.82
N TYR A 55 22.60 32.92 -37.08
CA TYR A 55 22.86 32.13 -35.88
C TYR A 55 21.89 32.42 -34.74
N ARG A 56 21.56 33.70 -34.49
CA ARG A 56 20.57 34.06 -33.47
C ARG A 56 19.19 33.53 -33.81
N ASP A 57 18.75 33.68 -35.06
CA ASP A 57 17.45 33.20 -35.51
C ASP A 57 17.37 31.66 -35.34
N TRP A 58 18.45 30.96 -35.71
CA TRP A 58 18.57 29.52 -35.47
C TRP A 58 18.52 29.17 -33.98
N GLN A 59 19.22 29.90 -33.11
CA GLN A 59 19.20 29.67 -31.66
C GLN A 59 17.81 29.91 -31.06
N GLU A 60 17.10 30.94 -31.50
CA GLU A 60 15.75 31.23 -31.05
C GLU A 60 14.77 30.14 -31.48
N GLU A 61 14.85 29.68 -32.73
CA GLU A 61 14.07 28.55 -33.22
C GLU A 61 14.32 27.27 -32.41
N LYS A 62 15.59 26.97 -32.10
CA LYS A 62 15.93 25.81 -31.27
C LYS A 62 15.39 25.94 -29.85
N THR A 63 15.52 27.12 -29.24
CA THR A 63 14.98 27.39 -27.90
C THR A 63 13.47 27.24 -27.87
N GLN A 64 12.75 27.79 -28.85
CA GLN A 64 11.30 27.65 -28.94
C GLN A 64 10.87 26.18 -29.11
N LYS A 65 11.57 25.42 -29.95
CA LYS A 65 11.29 23.99 -30.14
C LYS A 65 11.46 23.21 -28.83
N ILE A 66 12.58 23.42 -28.13
CA ILE A 66 12.86 22.76 -26.85
C ILE A 66 11.80 23.14 -25.81
N SER A 67 11.46 24.42 -25.71
CA SER A 67 10.44 24.91 -24.77
C SER A 67 9.09 24.25 -25.01
N LYS A 68 8.68 24.12 -26.28
CA LYS A 68 7.41 23.48 -26.65
C LYS A 68 7.39 21.99 -26.31
N GLU A 69 8.49 21.28 -26.60
CA GLU A 69 8.61 19.85 -26.26
C GLU A 69 8.61 19.64 -24.73
N GLN A 70 9.27 20.53 -23.97
CA GLN A 70 9.25 20.49 -22.51
C GLN A 70 7.84 20.71 -21.94
N GLU A 71 7.11 21.70 -22.44
CA GLU A 71 5.73 21.97 -22.03
C GLU A 71 4.81 20.77 -22.32
N GLU A 72 4.94 20.12 -23.47
CA GLU A 72 4.17 18.91 -23.78
C GLU A 72 4.50 17.75 -22.83
N ILE A 73 5.78 17.57 -22.49
CA ILE A 73 6.23 16.55 -21.55
C ILE A 73 5.68 16.83 -20.14
N GLU A 74 5.74 18.07 -19.67
CA GLU A 74 5.22 18.48 -18.36
C GLU A 74 3.71 18.21 -18.26
N ASN A 75 2.93 18.63 -19.26
CA ASN A 75 1.49 18.33 -19.33
C ASN A 75 1.19 16.82 -19.26
N LYS A 76 1.98 16.00 -19.96
CA LYS A 76 1.82 14.54 -19.92
C LYS A 76 2.17 13.95 -18.55
N ILE A 77 3.17 14.49 -17.87
CA ILE A 77 3.55 14.07 -16.52
C ILE A 77 2.43 14.41 -15.53
N GLU A 78 1.87 15.62 -15.59
CA GLU A 78 0.75 16.02 -14.72
C GLU A 78 -0.47 15.11 -14.90
N VAL A 79 -0.84 14.80 -16.14
CA VAL A 79 -1.95 13.88 -16.42
C VAL A 79 -1.63 12.47 -15.91
N ALA A 80 -0.41 11.98 -16.11
CA ALA A 80 0.01 10.67 -15.62
C ALA A 80 -0.04 10.58 -14.08
N ASP A 81 0.43 11.61 -13.38
CA ASP A 81 0.40 11.67 -11.92
C ASP A 81 -1.04 11.70 -11.38
N ALA A 82 -1.90 12.54 -11.96
CA ALA A 82 -3.32 12.59 -11.61
C ALA A 82 -4.03 11.24 -11.83
N LEU A 83 -3.67 10.51 -12.89
CA LEU A 83 -4.19 9.16 -13.14
C LEU A 83 -3.63 8.14 -12.15
N ALA A 84 -2.34 8.19 -11.82
CA ALA A 84 -1.71 7.29 -10.86
C ALA A 84 -2.34 7.42 -9.47
N ILE A 85 -2.58 8.66 -9.02
CA ILE A 85 -3.26 8.93 -7.75
C ILE A 85 -4.68 8.35 -7.75
N LYS A 86 -5.48 8.60 -8.81
CA LYS A 86 -6.85 8.06 -8.90
C LYS A 86 -6.87 6.54 -8.93
N LEU A 87 -5.92 5.91 -9.63
CA LEU A 87 -5.80 4.46 -9.69
C LEU A 87 -5.48 3.88 -8.31
N HIS A 88 -4.52 4.48 -7.60
CA HIS A 88 -4.14 4.08 -6.25
C HIS A 88 -5.33 4.19 -5.27
N GLN A 89 -6.07 5.29 -5.33
CA GLN A 89 -7.28 5.49 -4.52
C GLN A 89 -8.35 4.42 -4.79
N ARG A 90 -8.67 4.16 -6.07
CA ARG A 90 -9.63 3.12 -6.43
C ARG A 90 -9.18 1.73 -5.99
N PHE A 91 -7.90 1.43 -6.13
CA PHE A 91 -7.33 0.16 -5.69
C PHE A 91 -7.50 -0.02 -4.17
N ASN A 92 -7.11 0.96 -3.36
CA ASN A 92 -7.25 0.89 -1.91
C ASN A 92 -8.71 0.77 -1.46
N PHE A 93 -9.63 1.49 -2.11
CA PHE A 93 -11.05 1.33 -1.88
C PHE A 93 -11.53 -0.10 -2.18
N SER A 94 -11.14 -0.64 -3.33
CA SER A 94 -11.48 -2.01 -3.74
C SER A 94 -10.96 -3.05 -2.74
N VAL A 95 -9.70 -2.92 -2.31
CA VAL A 95 -9.09 -3.81 -1.32
C VAL A 95 -9.85 -3.74 0.01
N SER A 96 -10.22 -2.54 0.45
CA SER A 96 -10.99 -2.35 1.68
C SER A 96 -12.37 -2.99 1.59
N ALA A 97 -13.09 -2.78 0.48
CA ALA A 97 -14.40 -3.39 0.22
C ALA A 97 -14.33 -4.93 0.16
N MET A 98 -13.29 -5.48 -0.49
CA MET A 98 -13.03 -6.91 -0.52
C MET A 98 -12.74 -7.48 0.87
N LYS A 99 -11.97 -6.76 1.69
CA LYS A 99 -11.68 -7.17 3.08
C LYS A 99 -12.94 -7.22 3.92
N THR A 100 -13.82 -6.22 3.81
CA THR A 100 -15.13 -6.23 4.48
C THR A 100 -16.01 -7.38 4.00
N THR A 101 -16.07 -7.61 2.69
CA THR A 101 -16.87 -8.72 2.13
C THR A 101 -16.34 -10.07 2.60
N SER A 102 -15.02 -10.25 2.61
CA SER A 102 -14.35 -11.46 3.12
C SER A 102 -14.67 -11.71 4.60
N HIS A 103 -14.65 -10.65 5.42
CA HIS A 103 -15.02 -10.75 6.83
C HIS A 103 -16.48 -11.22 7.00
N HIS A 104 -17.43 -10.61 6.31
CA HIS A 104 -18.83 -11.03 6.37
C HIS A 104 -19.06 -12.46 5.85
N LEU A 105 -18.36 -12.87 4.79
CA LEU A 105 -18.44 -14.26 4.31
C LEU A 105 -17.88 -15.24 5.35
N SER A 106 -16.84 -14.88 6.08
CA SER A 106 -16.32 -15.68 7.19
C SER A 106 -17.33 -15.83 8.31
N GLU A 107 -18.06 -14.77 8.66
CA GLU A 107 -19.14 -14.82 9.67
C GLU A 107 -20.30 -15.72 9.20
N VAL A 108 -20.71 -15.58 7.93
CA VAL A 108 -21.75 -16.44 7.33
C VAL A 108 -21.32 -17.91 7.33
N HIS A 109 -20.04 -18.19 7.04
CA HIS A 109 -19.51 -19.55 7.07
C HIS A 109 -19.58 -20.15 8.49
N ALA A 110 -19.21 -19.39 9.52
CA ALA A 110 -19.33 -19.83 10.91
C ALA A 110 -20.79 -20.16 11.27
N LEU A 111 -21.73 -19.27 10.94
CA LEU A 111 -23.17 -19.51 11.17
C LEU A 111 -23.69 -20.74 10.42
N GLN A 112 -23.23 -20.98 9.19
CA GLN A 112 -23.61 -22.15 8.41
C GLN A 112 -23.21 -23.45 9.12
N VAL A 113 -22.04 -23.48 9.76
CA VAL A 113 -21.56 -24.64 10.54
C VAL A 113 -22.44 -24.86 11.77
N GLU A 114 -22.71 -23.80 12.55
CA GLU A 114 -23.57 -23.88 13.75
C GLU A 114 -24.98 -24.37 13.44
N ILE A 115 -25.58 -23.89 12.34
CA ILE A 115 -26.89 -24.36 11.86
C ILE A 115 -26.84 -25.85 11.51
N GLY A 116 -25.76 -26.29 10.86
CA GLY A 116 -25.54 -27.70 10.54
C GLY A 116 -25.48 -28.58 11.79
N GLU A 117 -24.73 -28.17 12.81
CA GLU A 117 -24.63 -28.88 14.08
C GLU A 117 -25.98 -28.93 14.81
N LEU A 118 -26.67 -27.78 14.91
CA LEU A 118 -27.98 -27.69 15.55
C LEU A 118 -29.00 -28.60 14.86
N LYS A 119 -29.00 -28.64 13.52
CA LYS A 119 -29.83 -29.56 12.74
C LYS A 119 -29.50 -31.03 13.05
N GLY A 120 -28.22 -31.36 13.20
CA GLY A 120 -27.78 -32.69 13.62
C GLY A 120 -28.34 -33.08 14.98
N ARG A 121 -28.16 -32.23 15.99
CA ARG A 121 -28.69 -32.44 17.35
C ARG A 121 -30.22 -32.56 17.37
N LEU A 122 -30.92 -31.72 16.62
CA LEU A 122 -32.39 -31.82 16.52
C LEU A 122 -32.83 -33.15 15.88
N THR A 123 -32.13 -33.61 14.85
CA THR A 123 -32.41 -34.89 14.20
C THR A 123 -32.21 -36.05 15.17
N GLU A 124 -31.15 -36.00 15.97
CA GLU A 124 -30.89 -36.99 17.03
C GLU A 124 -32.00 -36.99 18.08
N VAL A 125 -32.42 -35.82 18.57
CA VAL A 125 -33.53 -35.70 19.54
C VAL A 125 -34.83 -36.25 18.97
N ILE A 126 -35.18 -35.93 17.72
CA ILE A 126 -36.38 -36.47 17.06
C ILE A 126 -36.30 -38.00 16.94
N SER A 127 -35.14 -38.53 16.52
CA SER A 127 -34.91 -39.97 16.43
C SER A 127 -35.02 -40.66 17.79
N ASN A 128 -34.47 -40.04 18.85
CA ASN A 128 -34.59 -40.51 20.22
C ASN A 128 -36.05 -40.54 20.69
N CYS A 129 -36.82 -39.47 20.42
CA CYS A 129 -38.24 -39.42 20.70
C CYS A 129 -39.04 -40.48 19.92
N ASP A 130 -38.74 -40.71 18.63
CA ASP A 130 -39.38 -41.75 17.84
C ASP A 130 -39.08 -43.16 18.39
N ALA A 131 -37.83 -43.42 18.76
CA ALA A 131 -37.44 -44.67 19.42
C ALA A 131 -38.15 -44.86 20.77
N LEU A 132 -38.32 -43.77 21.54
CA LEU A 132 -39.06 -43.77 22.79
C LEU A 132 -40.54 -44.08 22.56
N CYS A 133 -41.18 -43.42 21.59
CA CYS A 133 -42.57 -43.68 21.20
C CYS A 133 -42.77 -45.15 20.78
N LYS A 134 -41.86 -45.70 19.98
CA LYS A 134 -41.88 -47.13 19.59
C LYS A 134 -41.74 -48.06 20.79
N ARG A 135 -40.86 -47.74 21.74
CA ARG A 135 -40.68 -48.54 22.97
C ARG A 135 -41.94 -48.51 23.84
N ILE A 136 -42.55 -47.33 24.03
CA ILE A 136 -43.81 -47.20 24.77
C ILE A 136 -44.91 -48.02 24.11
N ALA A 137 -45.00 -47.99 22.77
CA ALA A 137 -46.00 -48.77 22.04
C ALA A 137 -45.79 -50.29 22.17
N ALA A 138 -44.54 -50.76 22.27
CA ALA A 138 -44.21 -52.18 22.35
C ALA A 138 -44.26 -52.75 23.79
N GLU A 139 -43.70 -52.04 24.77
CA GLU A 139 -43.47 -52.53 26.14
C GLU A 139 -44.40 -51.89 27.18
N GLY A 140 -45.12 -50.83 26.80
CA GLY A 140 -45.90 -50.02 27.72
C GLY A 140 -45.05 -49.02 28.54
N PRO A 141 -45.69 -48.02 29.17
CA PRO A 141 -44.99 -46.94 29.87
C PRO A 141 -44.26 -47.38 31.17
N GLU A 142 -44.62 -48.53 31.74
CA GLU A 142 -44.05 -49.02 33.01
C GLU A 142 -42.56 -49.41 32.87
N SER A 143 -42.11 -49.82 31.69
CA SER A 143 -40.69 -50.11 31.38
C SER A 143 -39.78 -48.88 31.59
N LEU A 144 -40.32 -47.66 31.41
CA LEU A 144 -39.57 -46.42 31.56
C LEU A 144 -39.47 -45.94 33.01
N ARG A 145 -40.41 -46.34 33.87
CA ARG A 145 -40.45 -45.91 35.28
C ARG A 145 -39.28 -46.43 36.11
N THR A 146 -38.68 -47.55 35.70
CA THR A 146 -37.48 -48.10 36.34
C THR A 146 -36.20 -47.41 35.87
N SER A 147 -36.20 -46.76 34.70
CA SER A 147 -35.02 -46.11 34.08
C SER A 147 -34.91 -44.61 34.40
N ILE A 148 -35.98 -43.98 34.87
CA ILE A 148 -35.99 -42.55 35.18
C ILE A 148 -35.52 -42.36 36.63
N LYS A 149 -34.30 -41.85 36.81
CA LYS A 149 -33.88 -41.28 38.10
C LYS A 149 -34.47 -39.86 38.18
N PRO A 150 -35.30 -39.52 39.19
CA PRO A 150 -35.90 -38.19 39.29
C PRO A 150 -34.82 -37.12 39.39
N PHE A 151 -34.93 -36.07 38.56
CA PHE A 151 -34.01 -34.92 38.56
C PHE A 151 -33.89 -34.22 39.92
N ALA A 152 -34.83 -34.45 40.85
CA ALA A 152 -34.82 -33.89 42.21
C ALA A 152 -33.70 -34.44 43.13
N ALA A 153 -33.00 -35.51 42.75
CA ALA A 153 -31.91 -36.08 43.56
C ALA A 153 -30.50 -35.56 43.19
N ALA A 154 -30.37 -34.73 42.16
CA ALA A 154 -29.08 -34.24 41.67
C ALA A 154 -28.74 -32.80 42.11
N THR A 155 -29.53 -32.20 43.00
CA THR A 155 -29.25 -30.86 43.54
C THR A 155 -28.17 -30.85 44.61
N SER A 156 -27.80 -32.00 45.18
CA SER A 156 -26.78 -32.05 46.24
C SER A 156 -25.33 -32.07 45.75
N ASP A 157 -25.06 -32.45 44.50
CA ASP A 157 -23.69 -32.50 43.95
C ASP A 157 -23.33 -31.28 43.06
N LEU A 158 -24.33 -30.52 42.59
CA LEU A 158 -24.07 -29.35 41.74
C LEU A 158 -23.58 -28.12 42.53
N GLU A 159 -24.04 -27.94 43.78
CA GLU A 159 -23.64 -26.82 44.66
C GLU A 159 -22.13 -26.82 45.00
N ALA A 160 -21.46 -27.98 44.95
CA ALA A 160 -20.03 -28.07 45.23
C ALA A 160 -19.15 -27.65 44.05
N SER A 161 -19.63 -27.76 42.80
CA SER A 161 -18.81 -27.44 41.61
C SER A 161 -18.92 -25.96 41.19
N PHE A 162 -20.04 -25.29 41.45
CA PHE A 162 -20.23 -23.87 41.12
C PHE A 162 -19.57 -22.89 42.08
N ARG A 163 -19.12 -23.32 43.26
CA ARG A 163 -18.41 -22.43 44.20
C ARG A 163 -16.91 -22.27 43.90
N SER A 164 -16.35 -23.00 42.93
CA SER A 164 -14.90 -22.97 42.69
C SER A 164 -14.41 -22.14 41.49
N SER A 165 -15.27 -21.45 40.73
CA SER A 165 -14.81 -20.64 39.58
C SER A 165 -15.30 -19.19 39.54
N SER A 166 -16.11 -18.73 40.49
CA SER A 166 -16.64 -17.36 40.50
C SER A 166 -15.72 -16.31 41.17
N VAL A 167 -14.46 -16.65 41.50
CA VAL A 167 -13.50 -15.70 42.07
C VAL A 167 -12.14 -15.86 41.37
N GLN A 168 -12.01 -15.36 40.14
CA GLN A 168 -10.74 -14.80 39.64
C GLN A 168 -10.96 -14.06 38.30
N ARG A 169 -11.07 -12.72 38.37
CA ARG A 169 -10.78 -11.69 37.32
C ARG A 169 -11.81 -10.55 37.32
N VAL A 170 -11.84 -9.80 38.42
CA VAL A 170 -12.21 -8.37 38.39
C VAL A 170 -11.23 -7.65 39.31
N LEU A 171 -9.98 -7.47 38.87
CA LEU A 171 -9.03 -6.48 39.38
C LEU A 171 -7.91 -6.34 38.33
N ASP A 172 -8.21 -5.76 37.17
CA ASP A 172 -7.27 -4.83 36.53
C ASP A 172 -8.01 -4.04 35.43
N ALA A 173 -8.21 -2.75 35.69
CA ALA A 173 -8.45 -1.66 34.71
C ALA A 173 -9.09 -0.47 35.43
N SER A 174 -8.32 0.19 36.29
CA SER A 174 -8.56 1.58 36.66
C SER A 174 -7.64 2.45 35.81
N GLN A 175 -8.18 3.15 34.80
CA GLN A 175 -8.11 4.61 34.66
C GLN A 175 -8.50 5.10 33.25
N PRO A 176 -9.44 6.04 33.14
CA PRO A 176 -9.55 6.95 32.00
C PRO A 176 -8.78 8.26 32.31
N THR A 177 -7.88 8.67 31.43
CA THR A 177 -7.33 10.04 31.41
C THR A 177 -7.84 10.77 30.19
N THR A 178 -8.57 11.85 30.45
CA THR A 178 -9.04 12.84 29.49
C THR A 178 -7.99 13.91 29.22
N GLU A 179 -7.92 14.30 27.94
CA GLU A 179 -7.49 15.58 27.35
C GLU A 179 -6.05 16.10 27.50
N THR A 180 -5.41 16.39 26.35
CA THR A 180 -4.76 17.71 26.10
C THR A 180 -4.68 17.98 24.58
N LYS A 181 -5.11 19.17 24.18
CA LYS A 181 -5.18 19.78 22.82
C LYS A 181 -3.78 20.23 22.31
N PRO A 182 -3.49 20.24 20.99
CA PRO A 182 -2.27 20.86 20.47
C PRO A 182 -2.51 22.32 20.04
N ASN A 183 -1.49 23.16 20.31
CA ASN A 183 -1.21 24.40 19.57
C ASN A 183 -0.53 24.06 18.24
#